data_AF-A0A2H4VQT2-F1
#
_entry.id   AF-A0A2H4VQT2-F1
#
_cell.length_a   1.000
_cell.length_b   1.000
_cell.length_c   1.000
_cell.angle_alpha   90.00
_cell.angle_beta   90.00
_cell.angle_gamma   90.00
#
_symmetry.space_group_name_H-M   'P 1'
#
loop_
_entity.id
_entity.type
_entity.pdbx_description
1 polymer ?
#
loop_
_entity_poly.entity_id
_entity_poly.type
_entity_poly.pdbx_seq_one_letter_code
_entity_poly.pdbx_strand_id
1 'polypeptide(L)'
;MDPENIQNNNYQTLVFFQQIPTTGSLAVATASLKTQIQAVGWGQVISETDRTINGVSAKDMVYSISTTSGVAKKERIIAMQDSSNRYYIVCSAPTADFDRQQSNFNLIIDSFKIQ
;
A
#
# COMPACT_ATOMS: atom_id res chain seq x y z
N MET A 1 11.39 3.03 5.40
CA MET A 1 10.41 2.17 6.07
C MET A 1 9.80 2.96 7.20
N ASP A 2 8.49 2.92 7.35
CA ASP A 2 7.87 3.30 8.61
C ASP A 2 8.48 2.42 9.73
N PRO A 3 9.12 3.02 10.75
CA PRO A 3 9.73 2.29 11.84
C PRO A 3 8.71 1.48 12.67
N GLU A 4 7.41 1.77 12.55
CA GLU A 4 6.33 1.07 13.25
C GLU A 4 5.66 -0.03 12.40
N ASN A 5 6.14 -0.25 11.17
CA ASN A 5 5.57 -1.27 10.29
C ASN A 5 5.86 -2.69 10.82
N ILE A 6 4.81 -3.45 11.13
CA ILE A 6 4.91 -4.85 11.54
C ILE A 6 5.36 -5.68 10.32
N GLN A 7 6.61 -6.13 10.30
CA GLN A 7 7.10 -7.02 9.25
C GLN A 7 6.50 -8.42 9.41
N ASN A 8 5.80 -8.88 8.37
CA ASN A 8 5.18 -10.20 8.35
C ASN A 8 5.75 -11.09 7.23
N ASN A 9 6.62 -12.03 7.62
CA ASN A 9 7.32 -12.93 6.71
C ASN A 9 6.66 -14.32 6.57
N ASN A 10 5.56 -14.60 7.28
CA ASN A 10 4.98 -15.94 7.36
C ASN A 10 3.71 -16.13 6.50
N TYR A 11 2.96 -15.07 6.21
CA TYR A 11 1.72 -15.17 5.44
C TYR A 11 1.98 -14.83 3.97
N GLN A 12 1.46 -15.67 3.07
CA GLN A 12 1.55 -15.51 1.62
C GLN A 12 0.49 -14.52 1.09
N THR A 13 -0.51 -14.14 1.85
CA THR A 13 -1.44 -13.07 1.45
C THR A 13 -1.83 -12.30 2.69
N LEU A 14 -1.80 -10.98 2.58
CA LEU A 14 -1.81 -10.05 3.71
C LEU A 14 -2.58 -8.80 3.29
N VAL A 15 -3.47 -8.34 4.16
CA VAL A 15 -3.97 -6.97 4.13
C VAL A 15 -3.75 -6.35 5.48
N PHE A 16 -3.08 -5.21 5.52
CA PHE A 16 -2.95 -4.40 6.72
C PHE A 16 -3.45 -3.00 6.48
N PHE A 17 -3.90 -2.38 7.55
CA PHE A 17 -4.41 -1.02 7.57
C PHE A 17 -3.62 -0.22 8.60
N GLN A 18 -3.33 1.03 8.25
CA GLN A 18 -2.68 1.97 9.14
C GLN A 18 -3.34 3.33 9.05
N GLN A 19 -3.54 3.95 10.21
CA GLN A 19 -3.95 5.34 10.36
C GLN A 19 -2.83 6.09 11.09
N ILE A 20 -2.43 7.24 10.54
CA ILE A 20 -1.45 8.13 11.18
C ILE A 20 -1.93 9.58 11.10
N PRO A 21 -1.62 10.44 12.08
CA PRO A 21 -1.86 11.88 11.96
C PRO A 21 -1.19 12.43 10.69
N THR A 22 -1.89 13.29 9.96
CA THR A 22 -1.35 13.85 8.72
C THR A 22 -0.59 15.15 8.97
N THR A 23 0.64 15.20 8.48
CA THR A 23 1.35 16.46 8.21
C THR A 23 1.56 16.56 6.70
N GLY A 24 1.11 17.66 6.10
CA GLY A 24 1.22 17.89 4.66
C GLY A 24 0.19 17.16 3.79
N SER A 25 0.38 17.24 2.47
CA SER A 25 -0.56 16.70 1.48
C SER A 25 -0.29 15.22 1.16
N LEU A 26 -1.34 14.54 0.70
CA LEU A 26 -1.24 13.15 0.26
C LEU A 26 -0.19 12.97 -0.85
N ALA A 27 -0.10 13.93 -1.78
CA ALA A 27 0.86 13.89 -2.88
C ALA A 27 2.32 13.92 -2.41
N VAL A 28 2.63 14.69 -1.36
CA VAL A 28 3.99 14.71 -0.78
C VAL A 28 4.31 13.35 -0.15
N ALA A 29 3.35 12.78 0.59
CA ALA A 29 3.54 11.48 1.24
C ALA A 29 3.72 10.35 0.23
N THR A 30 2.93 10.30 -0.84
CA THR A 30 3.08 9.27 -1.87
C THR A 30 4.37 9.44 -2.67
N ALA A 31 4.82 10.67 -2.94
CA ALA A 31 6.13 10.92 -3.52
C ALA A 31 7.27 10.40 -2.63
N SER A 32 7.22 10.68 -1.32
CA SER A 32 8.21 10.17 -0.36
C SER A 32 8.20 8.64 -0.27
N LEU A 33 7.02 8.01 -0.32
CA LEU A 33 6.90 6.55 -0.31
C LEU A 33 7.55 5.93 -1.56
N LYS A 34 7.34 6.49 -2.76
CA LYS A 34 7.99 6.02 -3.99
C LYS A 34 9.51 6.06 -3.89
N THR A 35 10.06 7.19 -3.40
CA THR A 35 11.50 7.31 -3.17
C THR A 35 12.02 6.25 -2.21
N GLN A 36 11.28 5.96 -1.13
CA GLN A 36 11.65 4.93 -0.17
C GLN A 36 11.62 3.52 -0.77
N ILE A 37 10.59 3.20 -1.57
CA ILE A 37 10.49 1.92 -2.27
C ILE A 37 11.70 1.73 -3.19
N GLN A 38 12.04 2.75 -3.98
CA GLN A 38 13.16 2.71 -4.91
C GLN A 38 14.53 2.68 -4.23
N ALA A 39 14.63 3.20 -2.99
CA ALA A 39 15.86 3.14 -2.20
C ALA A 39 16.14 1.74 -1.64
N VAL A 40 15.11 0.89 -1.50
CA VAL A 40 15.30 -0.55 -1.27
C VAL A 40 15.73 -1.13 -2.61
N GLY A 41 16.96 -1.63 -2.75
CA GLY A 41 17.57 -1.96 -4.05
C GLY A 41 16.82 -2.96 -4.95
N TRP A 42 15.75 -3.59 -4.46
CA TRP A 42 14.87 -4.51 -5.19
C TRP A 42 13.42 -4.00 -5.29
N GLY A 43 13.17 -2.77 -4.85
CA GLY A 43 11.87 -2.13 -4.86
C GLY A 43 11.62 -1.40 -6.17
N GLN A 44 10.50 -1.69 -6.82
CA GLN A 44 10.12 -1.04 -8.07
C GLN A 44 8.65 -0.64 -8.04
N VAL A 45 8.38 0.64 -8.29
CA VAL A 45 7.02 1.13 -8.53
C VAL A 45 6.57 0.68 -9.92
N ILE A 46 5.44 -0.02 -9.98
CA ILE A 46 4.90 -0.60 -11.21
C ILE A 46 3.82 0.32 -11.80
N SER A 47 2.91 0.81 -10.96
CA SER A 47 1.84 1.70 -11.39
C SER A 47 1.40 2.62 -10.26
N GLU A 48 0.92 3.81 -10.60
CA GLU A 48 0.20 4.71 -9.69
C GLU A 48 -0.99 5.30 -10.46
N THR A 49 -2.16 5.25 -9.85
CA THR A 49 -3.40 5.79 -10.41
C THR A 49 -4.19 6.53 -9.36
N ASP A 50 -4.96 7.53 -9.80
CA ASP A 50 -5.96 8.18 -8.96
C ASP A 50 -7.24 7.34 -8.94
N ARG A 51 -7.82 7.17 -7.76
CA ARG A 51 -9.07 6.43 -7.55
C ARG A 51 -9.96 7.19 -6.56
N THR A 52 -11.26 6.96 -6.63
CA THR A 52 -12.21 7.37 -5.58
C THR A 52 -12.73 6.14 -4.87
N ILE A 53 -12.63 6.12 -3.54
CA ILE A 53 -13.12 5.04 -2.68
C ILE A 53 -14.15 5.63 -1.73
N ASN A 54 -15.41 5.23 -1.86
CA ASN A 54 -16.51 5.72 -1.03
C ASN A 54 -16.55 7.25 -0.89
N GLY A 55 -16.29 7.97 -2.00
CA GLY A 55 -16.30 9.44 -2.05
C GLY A 55 -14.99 10.12 -1.65
N VAL A 56 -13.98 9.35 -1.21
CA VAL A 56 -12.67 9.87 -0.81
C VAL A 56 -11.67 9.67 -1.95
N SER A 57 -10.94 10.73 -2.31
CA SER A 57 -9.82 10.64 -3.26
C SER A 57 -8.67 9.82 -2.68
N ALA A 58 -8.15 8.91 -3.48
CA ALA A 58 -7.11 7.98 -3.10
C ALA A 58 -6.03 7.87 -4.17
N LYS A 59 -4.80 7.60 -3.73
CA LYS A 59 -3.72 7.11 -4.59
C LYS A 59 -3.65 5.60 -4.50
N ASP A 60 -3.74 4.94 -5.64
CA ASP A 60 -3.70 3.50 -5.79
C ASP A 60 -2.41 3.12 -6.51
N MET A 61 -1.45 2.57 -5.76
CA MET A 61 -0.11 2.30 -6.25
C MET A 61 0.24 0.83 -6.09
N VAL A 62 0.82 0.24 -7.14
CA VAL A 62 1.37 -1.12 -7.12
C VAL A 62 2.88 -1.04 -7.23
N TYR A 63 3.58 -1.82 -6.41
CA TYR A 63 5.03 -1.94 -6.46
C TYR A 63 5.46 -3.37 -6.14
N SER A 64 6.66 -3.76 -6.57
CA SER A 64 7.30 -5.01 -6.18
C SER A 64 8.38 -4.77 -5.15
N ILE A 65 8.59 -5.75 -4.27
CA ILE A 65 9.71 -5.82 -3.32
C ILE A 65 10.22 -7.27 -3.25
N SER A 66 11.48 -7.42 -2.85
CA SER A 66 12.00 -8.70 -2.36
C SER A 66 12.13 -8.64 -0.85
N THR A 67 11.63 -9.64 -0.14
CA THR A 67 11.85 -9.77 1.31
C THR A 67 13.30 -10.13 1.59
N THR A 68 13.76 -9.93 2.83
CA THR A 68 15.08 -10.37 3.29
C THR A 68 15.27 -11.89 3.20
N SER A 69 14.17 -12.65 3.15
CA SER A 69 14.16 -14.10 2.90
C SER A 69 14.19 -14.49 1.41
N GLY A 70 14.28 -13.52 0.48
CA GLY A 70 14.37 -13.76 -0.96
C GLY A 70 13.02 -13.96 -1.66
N VAL A 71 11.89 -13.79 -0.96
CA VAL A 71 10.56 -13.95 -1.56
C VAL A 71 10.18 -12.67 -2.29
N ALA A 72 9.95 -12.77 -3.60
CA ALA A 72 9.45 -11.65 -4.41
C ALA A 72 7.95 -11.46 -4.21
N LYS A 73 7.56 -10.29 -3.69
CA LYS A 73 6.17 -9.89 -3.48
C LYS A 73 5.79 -8.72 -4.39
N LYS A 74 4.50 -8.65 -4.71
CA LYS A 74 3.86 -7.42 -5.18
C LYS A 74 2.98 -6.90 -4.05
N GLU A 75 2.97 -5.59 -3.90
CA GLU A 75 2.12 -4.89 -2.95
C GLU A 75 1.30 -3.83 -3.67
N ARG A 76 0.04 -3.67 -3.24
CA ARG A 76 -0.86 -2.58 -3.63
C ARG A 76 -1.12 -1.74 -2.41
N ILE A 77 -0.79 -0.46 -2.46
CA ILE A 77 -1.12 0.49 -1.43
C ILE A 77 -2.20 1.44 -1.91
N ILE A 78 -3.25 1.57 -1.10
CA ILE A 78 -4.25 2.62 -1.20
C ILE A 78 -3.93 3.64 -0.14
N ALA A 79 -3.54 4.84 -0.55
CA ALA A 79 -3.31 5.97 0.34
C ALA A 79 -4.47 6.96 0.23
N MET A 80 -5.09 7.29 1.35
CA MET A 80 -6.19 8.26 1.49
C MET A 80 -5.85 9.26 2.59
N GLN A 81 -6.50 10.41 2.58
CA GLN A 81 -6.28 11.45 3.59
C GLN A 81 -7.55 12.26 3.81
N ASP A 82 -7.83 12.61 5.07
CA ASP A 82 -8.79 13.64 5.46
C ASP A 82 -8.05 14.87 6.06
N SER A 83 -8.77 15.73 6.79
CA SER A 83 -8.17 16.91 7.41
C SER A 83 -7.17 16.62 8.52
N SER A 84 -7.23 15.43 9.13
CA SER A 84 -6.58 15.09 10.39
C SER A 84 -5.64 13.90 10.27
N ASN A 85 -5.95 12.97 9.37
CA ASN A 85 -5.32 11.66 9.29
C ASN A 85 -4.99 11.28 7.85
N ARG A 86 -3.97 10.43 7.73
CA ARG A 86 -3.66 9.67 6.53
C ARG A 86 -3.90 8.20 6.80
N TYR A 87 -4.46 7.53 5.80
CA TYR A 87 -4.89 6.15 5.86
C TYR A 87 -4.20 5.35 4.77
N TYR A 88 -3.68 4.19 5.12
CA TYR A 88 -3.07 3.26 4.19
C TYR A 88 -3.74 1.90 4.30
N ILE A 89 -4.18 1.34 3.16
CA ILE A 89 -4.49 -0.09 3.04
C ILE A 89 -3.41 -0.69 2.18
N VAL A 90 -2.67 -1.67 2.70
CA VAL A 90 -1.63 -2.36 1.95
C VAL A 90 -2.02 -3.81 1.79
N CYS A 91 -2.16 -4.22 0.54
CA CYS A 91 -2.43 -5.59 0.13
C CYS A 91 -1.16 -6.20 -0.43
N SER A 92 -0.72 -7.34 0.08
CA SER A 92 0.57 -7.97 -0.24
C SER A 92 0.39 -9.46 -0.53
N ALA A 93 1.07 -9.95 -1.56
CA ALA A 93 1.14 -11.38 -1.89
C ALA A 93 2.42 -11.69 -2.70
N PRO A 94 2.87 -12.96 -2.78
CA PRO A 94 3.84 -13.40 -3.76
C PRO A 94 3.45 -12.95 -5.16
N THR A 95 4.46 -12.60 -5.94
CA THR A 95 4.27 -12.11 -7.31
C THR A 95 3.43 -13.07 -8.17
N ALA A 96 3.59 -14.38 -7.96
CA ALA A 96 2.86 -15.41 -8.69
C ALA A 96 1.35 -15.46 -8.39
N ASP A 97 0.91 -14.92 -7.25
CA ASP A 97 -0.47 -15.00 -6.77
C ASP A 97 -1.16 -13.65 -6.68
N PHE A 98 -0.41 -12.55 -6.69
CA PHE A 98 -0.94 -11.20 -6.50
C PHE A 98 -2.09 -10.84 -7.45
N ASP A 99 -1.99 -11.20 -8.73
CA ASP A 99 -3.03 -10.91 -9.71
C ASP A 99 -4.30 -11.74 -9.44
N ARG A 100 -4.16 -12.95 -8.87
CA ARG A 100 -5.30 -13.80 -8.46
C ARG A 100 -5.99 -13.29 -7.19
N GLN A 101 -5.30 -12.50 -6.38
CA GLN A 101 -5.84 -11.95 -5.13
C GLN A 101 -6.59 -10.62 -5.33
N GLN A 102 -6.60 -10.03 -6.54
CA GLN A 102 -7.19 -8.72 -6.77
C GLN A 102 -8.68 -8.64 -6.37
N SER A 103 -9.46 -9.70 -6.57
CA SER A 103 -10.85 -9.74 -6.13
C SER A 103 -10.98 -9.65 -4.60
N ASN A 104 -10.11 -10.36 -3.87
CA ASN A 104 -10.09 -10.35 -2.41
C ASN A 104 -9.63 -8.98 -1.88
N PHE A 105 -8.62 -8.40 -2.51
CA PHE A 105 -8.13 -7.06 -2.18
C PHE A 105 -9.20 -5.99 -2.44
N ASN A 106 -9.86 -6.04 -3.60
CA ASN A 106 -10.91 -5.10 -3.95
C ASN A 106 -12.10 -5.18 -2.97
N LEU A 107 -12.48 -6.38 -2.51
CA LEU A 107 -13.54 -6.53 -1.51
C LEU A 107 -13.24 -5.72 -0.24
N ILE A 108 -12.00 -5.75 0.24
CA ILE A 108 -11.60 -4.99 1.43
C ILE A 108 -11.51 -3.50 1.10
N ILE A 109 -10.80 -3.13 0.03
CA ILE A 109 -10.57 -1.75 -0.38
C ILE A 109 -11.89 -1.01 -0.60
N ASP A 110 -12.82 -1.61 -1.36
CA ASP A 110 -14.08 -0.97 -1.74
C ASP A 110 -15.09 -0.94 -0.58
N SER A 111 -14.91 -1.79 0.44
CA SER A 111 -15.70 -1.74 1.67
C SER A 111 -15.24 -0.68 2.67
N PHE A 112 -14.02 -0.16 2.52
CA PHE A 112 -13.41 0.71 3.52
C PHE A 112 -14.03 2.11 3.54
N LYS A 113 -14.36 2.58 4.74
CA LYS A 113 -14.96 3.91 4.97
C LYS A 113 -14.18 4.62 6.07
N ILE A 114 -13.80 5.86 5.80
CA ILE A 114 -13.33 6.80 6.83
C ILE A 114 -14.58 7.26 7.60
N GLN A 115 -14.57 7.12 8.92
CA GLN A 115 -15.65 7.55 9.81
C GLN A 115 -15.34 8.91 10.43
#